data_AF-A0A9N9N1Y5-F1
#
_entry.id   AF-A0A9N9N1Y5-F1
#
_cell.length_a   1.000
_cell.length_b   1.000
_cell.length_c   1.000
_cell.angle_alpha   90.00
_cell.angle_beta   90.00
_cell.angle_gamma   90.00
#
_symmetry.space_group_name_H-M   'P 1'
#
loop_
_entity.id
_entity.type
_entity.pdbx_description
1 polymer ?
#
loop_
_entity_poly.entity_id
_entity_poly.type
_entity_poly.pdbx_seq_one_letter_code
_entity_poly.pdbx_strand_id
1 'polypeptide(L)'
;MIFCQQKVIKEMNRLGMLIDLSHVGENTTRAAIRVSKAPVIFSHSSVYSLCAHKRNVPDDIIQSLKDNGGIIMINFFPDFVKCAPNATISDVAEHFHYVKRMIGADYIGIGGDFDGVNR
;
A
#
# COMPACT_ATOMS: atom_id res chain seq x y z
N MET A 1 8.81 -22.74 1.47
CA MET A 1 8.02 -21.93 0.50
C MET A 1 8.61 -20.55 0.16
N ILE A 2 9.70 -20.09 0.80
CA ILE A 2 10.25 -18.73 0.65
C ILE A 2 11.07 -18.55 -0.65
N PHE A 3 11.73 -19.61 -1.14
CA PHE A 3 12.71 -19.50 -2.23
C PHE A 3 12.11 -19.17 -3.60
N CYS A 4 10.91 -19.68 -3.91
CA CYS A 4 10.25 -19.42 -5.19
C CYS A 4 9.82 -17.94 -5.31
N GLN A 5 9.23 -17.39 -4.25
CA GLN A 5 8.77 -16.00 -4.20
C GLN A 5 9.92 -15.00 -4.44
N GLN A 6 11.10 -15.26 -3.85
CA GLN A 6 12.27 -14.40 -4.05
C GLN A 6 12.77 -14.40 -5.49
N LYS A 7 12.67 -15.53 -6.21
CA LYS A 7 13.08 -15.59 -7.62
C LYS A 7 12.20 -14.70 -8.50
N VAL A 8 10.89 -14.71 -8.24
CA VAL A 8 9.92 -13.87 -8.98
C VAL A 8 10.24 -12.39 -8.75
N ILE A 9 10.43 -11.95 -7.50
CA ILE A 9 10.79 -10.56 -7.18
C ILE A 9 12.08 -10.12 -7.89
N LYS A 10 13.11 -10.96 -7.85
CA LYS A 10 14.39 -10.66 -8.51
C LYS A 10 14.24 -10.55 -10.02
N GLU A 11 13.40 -11.38 -10.63
CA GLU A 11 13.13 -11.32 -12.07
C GLU A 11 12.30 -10.08 -12.45
N MET A 12 11.29 -9.72 -11.64
CA MET A 12 10.54 -8.47 -11.80
C MET A 12 11.47 -7.26 -11.74
N ASN A 13 12.40 -7.23 -10.76
CA ASN A 13 13.42 -6.18 -10.69
C ASN A 13 14.34 -6.17 -11.92
N ARG A 14 14.77 -7.34 -12.43
CA ARG A 14 15.61 -7.44 -13.64
C ARG A 14 14.90 -6.89 -14.87
N LEU A 15 13.60 -7.13 -14.99
CA LEU A 15 12.76 -6.67 -16.10
C LEU A 15 12.35 -5.20 -15.98
N GLY A 16 12.53 -4.55 -14.83
CA GLY A 16 12.00 -3.22 -14.56
C GLY A 16 10.47 -3.20 -14.38
N MET A 17 9.89 -4.32 -13.93
CA MET A 17 8.47 -4.44 -13.64
C MET A 17 8.17 -3.93 -12.23
N LEU A 18 7.13 -3.10 -12.08
CA LEU A 18 6.66 -2.64 -10.79
C LEU A 18 6.11 -3.81 -9.96
N ILE A 19 6.46 -3.84 -8.68
CA ILE A 19 5.95 -4.83 -7.74
C ILE A 19 4.85 -4.17 -6.92
N ASP A 20 3.63 -4.61 -7.15
CA ASP A 20 2.45 -4.16 -6.41
C ASP A 20 2.12 -5.11 -5.26
N LEU A 21 1.93 -4.53 -4.07
CA LEU A 21 1.67 -5.24 -2.82
C LEU A 21 0.24 -5.02 -2.29
N SER A 22 -0.62 -4.30 -3.02
CA SER A 22 -2.05 -4.32 -2.74
C SER A 22 -2.58 -5.76 -2.82
N HIS A 23 -3.41 -6.17 -1.85
CA HIS A 23 -3.93 -7.54 -1.60
C HIS A 23 -2.96 -8.53 -0.97
N VAL A 24 -1.68 -8.21 -0.86
CA VAL A 24 -0.68 -9.13 -0.32
C VAL A 24 -0.73 -9.14 1.22
N GLY A 25 -0.61 -10.32 1.82
CA GLY A 25 -0.58 -10.48 3.27
C GLY A 25 0.71 -9.91 3.88
N GLU A 26 0.61 -9.38 5.11
CA GLU A 26 1.67 -8.62 5.78
C GLU A 26 3.05 -9.30 5.78
N ASN A 27 3.11 -10.59 6.11
CA ASN A 27 4.37 -11.35 6.15
C ASN A 27 5.04 -11.42 4.77
N THR A 28 4.25 -11.57 3.71
CA THR A 28 4.74 -11.59 2.33
C THR A 28 5.13 -10.19 1.88
N THR A 29 4.37 -9.16 2.25
CA THR A 29 4.67 -7.75 1.99
C THR A 29 6.02 -7.37 2.59
N ARG A 30 6.26 -7.68 3.87
CA ARG A 30 7.55 -7.45 4.55
C ARG A 30 8.71 -8.18 3.87
N ALA A 31 8.48 -9.43 3.48
CA ALA A 31 9.49 -10.20 2.76
C ALA A 31 9.78 -9.60 1.38
N ALA A 32 8.76 -9.11 0.68
CA ALA A 32 8.91 -8.50 -0.64
C ALA A 32 9.70 -7.19 -0.58
N ILE A 33 9.35 -6.29 0.34
CA ILE A 33 10.07 -5.03 0.57
C ILE A 33 11.54 -5.28 0.90
N ARG A 34 11.82 -6.26 1.78
CA ARG A 34 13.21 -6.61 2.15
C ARG A 34 14.03 -7.17 1.00
N VAL A 35 13.40 -7.87 0.06
CA VAL A 35 14.09 -8.57 -1.04
C VAL A 35 14.21 -7.71 -2.30
N SER A 36 13.24 -6.82 -2.54
CA SER A 36 13.21 -5.97 -3.72
C SER A 36 14.37 -4.98 -3.72
N LYS A 37 15.04 -4.86 -4.86
CA LYS A 37 16.08 -3.86 -5.10
C LYS A 37 15.52 -2.54 -5.66
N ALA A 38 14.28 -2.57 -6.13
CA ALA A 38 13.58 -1.40 -6.66
C ALA A 38 12.43 -1.00 -5.72
N PRO A 39 11.98 0.27 -5.79
CA PRO A 39 10.76 0.72 -5.13
C PRO A 39 9.57 -0.19 -5.40
N VAL A 40 8.83 -0.55 -4.35
CA VAL A 40 7.54 -1.25 -4.47
C VAL A 40 6.39 -0.24 -4.47
N ILE A 41 5.20 -0.69 -4.87
CA ILE A 41 3.99 0.13 -4.80
C ILE A 41 2.88 -0.60 -4.02
N PHE A 42 1.98 0.18 -3.45
CA PHE A 42 0.61 -0.25 -3.17
C PHE A 42 -0.29 0.53 -4.11
N SER A 43 -0.82 -0.10 -5.15
CA SER A 43 -1.58 0.57 -6.20
C SER A 43 -2.95 1.10 -5.75
N HIS A 44 -3.56 0.48 -4.74
CA HIS A 44 -4.83 0.90 -4.14
C HIS A 44 -4.96 0.33 -2.72
N SER A 45 -4.48 1.05 -1.72
CA SER A 45 -4.63 0.64 -0.31
C SER A 45 -4.71 1.84 0.62
N SER A 46 -5.27 1.63 1.81
CA SER A 46 -5.47 2.68 2.81
C SER A 46 -4.70 2.36 4.10
N VAL A 47 -4.85 3.19 5.14
CA VAL A 47 -4.01 3.16 6.36
C VAL A 47 -4.73 2.39 7.46
N TYR A 48 -4.05 1.39 8.03
CA TYR A 48 -4.67 0.50 9.03
C TYR A 48 -5.00 1.22 10.33
N SER A 49 -4.14 2.14 10.78
CA SER A 49 -4.36 2.89 12.02
C SER A 49 -5.57 3.85 11.99
N LEU A 50 -6.03 4.24 10.79
CA LEU A 50 -7.26 5.03 10.62
C LEU A 50 -8.49 4.14 10.45
N CYS A 51 -8.35 3.02 9.74
CA CYS A 51 -9.39 2.03 9.58
C CYS A 51 -8.77 0.62 9.64
N ALA A 52 -9.09 -0.12 10.71
CA ALA A 52 -8.54 -1.44 11.02
C ALA A 52 -9.11 -2.55 10.12
N HIS A 53 -9.00 -2.37 8.81
CA HIS A 53 -9.42 -3.33 7.79
C HIS A 53 -8.21 -4.14 7.31
N LYS A 54 -8.36 -5.46 7.12
CA LYS A 54 -7.26 -6.36 6.70
C LYS A 54 -6.62 -6.02 5.35
N ARG A 55 -7.28 -5.18 4.54
CA ARG A 55 -6.74 -4.68 3.27
C ARG A 55 -5.84 -3.45 3.43
N ASN A 56 -5.88 -2.80 4.58
CA ASN A 56 -5.12 -1.60 4.86
C ASN A 56 -3.72 -1.93 5.38
N VAL A 57 -2.81 -1.00 5.14
CA VAL A 57 -1.38 -1.17 5.39
C VAL A 57 -1.06 -0.73 6.83
N PRO A 58 -0.45 -1.60 7.65
CA PRO A 58 0.07 -1.23 8.97
C PRO A 58 1.17 -0.18 8.92
N ASP A 59 1.26 0.63 9.96
CA ASP A 59 2.18 1.79 10.03
C ASP A 59 3.65 1.40 9.87
N ASP A 60 4.06 0.23 10.35
CA ASP A 60 5.45 -0.21 10.25
C ASP A 60 5.81 -0.65 8.82
N ILE A 61 4.84 -1.12 8.03
CA ILE A 61 5.03 -1.32 6.58
C ILE A 61 5.11 0.03 5.87
N ILE A 62 4.25 0.99 6.21
CA ILE A 62 4.28 2.35 5.64
C ILE A 62 5.65 3.00 5.91
N GLN A 63 6.16 2.90 7.14
CA GLN A 63 7.48 3.43 7.50
C GLN A 63 8.60 2.82 6.66
N SER A 64 8.54 1.51 6.37
CA SER A 64 9.55 0.83 5.55
C SER A 64 9.62 1.34 4.10
N LEU A 65 8.58 2.03 3.60
CA LEU A 65 8.60 2.64 2.28
C LEU A 65 9.63 3.78 2.16
N LYS A 66 9.97 4.44 3.28
CA LYS A 66 10.97 5.51 3.28
C LYS A 66 12.35 5.01 2.86
N ASP A 67 12.73 3.85 3.38
CA ASP A 67 14.01 3.21 3.07
C ASP A 67 13.99 2.52 1.70
N ASN A 68 12.85 1.95 1.32
CA ASN A 68 12.68 1.29 0.02
C ASN A 68 12.52 2.29 -1.15
N GLY A 69 12.02 3.50 -0.89
CA GLY A 69 11.65 4.48 -1.92
C GLY A 69 10.29 4.21 -2.57
N GLY A 70 9.48 3.29 -2.02
CA GLY A 70 8.19 2.87 -2.56
C GLY A 70 7.05 3.83 -2.26
N ILE A 71 5.91 3.66 -2.92
CA ILE A 71 4.75 4.55 -2.77
C ILE A 71 3.50 3.80 -2.32
N ILE A 72 2.63 4.48 -1.56
CA ILE A 72 1.29 4.02 -1.24
C ILE A 72 0.25 4.91 -1.93
N MET A 73 -0.60 4.30 -2.74
CA MET A 73 -1.65 4.99 -3.48
C MET A 73 -2.98 4.79 -2.75
N ILE A 74 -3.55 5.88 -2.22
CA ILE A 74 -4.70 5.84 -1.32
C ILE A 74 -5.97 5.44 -2.07
N ASN A 75 -6.69 4.45 -1.52
CA ASN A 75 -7.95 3.93 -2.04
C ASN A 75 -9.14 4.79 -1.61
N PHE A 76 -10.20 4.81 -2.41
CA PHE A 76 -11.43 5.58 -2.17
C PHE A 76 -12.62 4.72 -1.72
N PHE A 77 -12.46 3.41 -1.61
CA PHE A 77 -13.52 2.51 -1.18
C PHE A 77 -13.89 2.76 0.31
N PRO A 78 -15.17 3.05 0.63
CA PRO A 78 -15.57 3.48 1.97
C PRO A 78 -15.16 2.53 3.11
N ASP A 79 -15.27 1.22 2.90
CA ASP A 79 -14.91 0.24 3.93
C ASP A 79 -13.41 0.22 4.24
N PHE A 80 -12.56 0.70 3.33
CA PHE A 80 -11.11 0.80 3.56
C PHE A 80 -10.70 2.18 4.08
N VAL A 81 -11.48 3.21 3.80
CA VAL A 81 -11.19 4.59 4.26
C VAL A 81 -11.72 4.79 5.69
N LYS A 82 -12.96 4.41 5.95
CA LYS A 82 -13.64 4.73 7.22
C LYS A 82 -14.04 3.52 8.03
N CYS A 83 -13.90 2.31 7.47
CA CYS A 83 -14.49 1.09 8.05
C CYS A 83 -16.02 1.26 8.25
N ALA A 84 -16.64 2.08 7.41
CA ALA A 84 -18.04 2.45 7.46
C ALA A 84 -18.52 2.87 6.05
N PRO A 85 -19.80 2.68 5.72
CA PRO A 85 -20.32 2.89 4.36
C PRO A 85 -20.38 4.36 3.94
N ASN A 86 -20.31 5.31 4.89
CA ASN A 86 -20.49 6.75 4.65
C ASN A 86 -19.16 7.52 4.73
N ALA A 87 -18.14 7.03 4.02
CA ALA A 87 -16.89 7.75 3.85
C ALA A 87 -17.10 9.02 3.01
N THR A 88 -16.44 10.09 3.42
CA THR A 88 -16.43 11.40 2.75
C THR A 88 -15.07 11.67 2.16
N ILE A 89 -14.97 12.70 1.30
CA ILE A 89 -13.67 13.15 0.79
C ILE A 89 -12.72 13.61 1.90
N SER A 90 -13.26 14.12 3.02
CA SER A 90 -12.46 14.49 4.19
C SER A 90 -11.83 13.28 4.85
N ASP A 91 -12.55 12.15 4.92
CA ASP A 91 -12.00 10.90 5.44
C ASP A 91 -10.86 10.41 4.54
N VAL A 92 -11.03 10.48 3.21
CA VAL A 92 -9.93 10.18 2.26
C VAL A 92 -8.74 11.12 2.48
N ALA A 93 -8.99 12.43 2.61
CA ALA A 93 -7.93 13.41 2.83
C ALA A 93 -7.14 13.15 4.13
N GLU A 94 -7.77 12.63 5.18
CA GLU A 94 -7.08 12.26 6.41
C GLU A 94 -6.08 11.12 6.18
N HIS A 95 -6.35 10.17 5.28
CA HIS A 95 -5.37 9.14 4.90
C HIS A 95 -4.13 9.75 4.24
N PHE A 96 -4.31 10.69 3.30
CA PHE A 96 -3.19 11.42 2.70
C PHE A 96 -2.41 12.19 3.77
N HIS A 97 -3.12 12.87 4.66
CA HIS A 97 -2.49 13.68 5.70
C HIS A 97 -1.71 12.81 6.69
N TYR A 98 -2.25 11.65 7.07
CA TYR A 98 -1.61 10.70 7.98
C TYR A 98 -0.29 10.16 7.40
N VAL A 99 -0.29 9.67 6.16
CA VAL A 99 0.94 9.18 5.52
C VAL A 99 1.94 10.33 5.34
N LYS A 100 1.48 11.53 4.97
CA LYS A 100 2.34 12.71 4.82
C LYS A 100 3.06 13.05 6.12
N ARG A 101 2.36 13.02 7.26
CA ARG A 101 2.96 13.26 8.59
C ARG A 101 3.98 12.18 8.96
N MET A 102 3.78 10.95 8.50
CA MET A 102 4.62 9.81 8.85
C MET A 102 5.91 9.72 8.02
N ILE A 103 5.81 9.74 6.69
CA ILE A 103 6.95 9.48 5.80
C ILE A 103 7.20 10.59 4.77
N GLY A 104 6.30 11.58 4.64
CA GLY A 104 6.41 12.67 3.66
C GLY A 104 5.48 12.51 2.46
N ALA A 105 5.30 13.59 1.70
CA ALA A 105 4.34 13.62 0.58
C ALA A 105 4.82 12.87 -0.66
N ASP A 106 6.14 12.70 -0.83
CA ASP A 106 6.74 12.06 -2.01
C ASP A 106 6.40 10.56 -2.13
N TYR A 107 5.92 9.95 -1.05
CA TYR A 107 5.62 8.52 -0.95
C TYR A 107 4.12 8.21 -1.12
N ILE A 108 3.32 9.18 -1.57
CA ILE A 108 1.85 9.09 -1.61
C ILE A 108 1.34 9.27 -3.04
N GLY A 109 0.37 8.44 -3.44
CA GLY A 109 -0.35 8.58 -4.70
C GLY A 109 -1.86 8.38 -4.55
N ILE A 110 -2.56 8.32 -5.69
CA ILE A 110 -4.02 8.12 -5.75
C ILE A 110 -4.32 6.79 -6.45
N GLY A 111 -5.09 5.93 -5.79
CA GLY A 111 -5.43 4.58 -6.26
C GLY A 111 -6.90 4.27 -6.05
N GLY A 112 -7.80 4.98 -6.74
CA GLY A 112 -9.22 5.06 -6.39
C GLY A 112 -10.05 3.78 -6.50
N ASP A 113 -9.55 2.74 -7.17
CA ASP A 113 -10.21 1.42 -7.27
C ASP A 113 -11.63 1.48 -7.88
N PHE A 114 -11.83 2.40 -8.83
CA PHE A 114 -13.13 2.55 -9.52
C PHE A 114 -13.48 1.27 -10.28
N ASP A 115 -14.75 0.86 -10.16
CA ASP A 115 -15.32 -0.36 -10.74
C ASP A 115 -14.64 -1.69 -10.28
N GLY A 116 -13.71 -1.63 -9.33
CA GLY A 116 -13.07 -2.80 -8.69
C GLY A 116 -13.82 -3.34 -7.46
N VAL A 117 -14.78 -2.56 -6.95
CA VAL A 117 -15.55 -2.83 -5.74
C VAL A 117 -17.04 -2.56 -5.97
N ASN A 118 -17.89 -3.34 -5.29
CA ASN A 118 -19.33 -3.11 -5.32
C ASN A 118 -19.66 -1.84 -4.54
N ARG A 119 -20.58 -1.03 -5.08
CA ARG A 119 -21.05 0.23 -4.49
C ARG A 119 -22.09 -0.01 -3.41
#